data_AF-A0A0L9U866-F1
#
_entry.id   AF-A0A0L9U866-F1
#
_cell.length_a   1.000
_cell.length_b   1.000
_cell.length_c   1.000
_cell.angle_alpha   90.00
_cell.angle_beta   90.00
_cell.angle_gamma   90.00
#
_symmetry.space_group_name_H-M   'P 1'
#
loop_
_entity.id
_entity.type
_entity.pdbx_description
1 polymer ?
#
loop_
_entity_poly.entity_id
_entity_poly.type
_entity_poly.pdbx_seq_one_letter_code
_entity_poly.pdbx_strand_id
1 'polypeptide(L)'
;MERENGKKLKILCLHGFRTSGSFLKKQISKWDPSLFTQFHMEFLDGKYPAGGKSDIEGIFPPPYYEWFQFEKDFTVYFNLEECITYLCEYITANGPFDGFLGFSQGATLCALLLGYQAQARSKFRDPSICDVAYKDPIKAKSVHFIGDKDWLKLPSEDLASAFDKPLILRHPQGHTVPRLDEVTTNQLRNWINDEVLCQPKVGVSVTEHGKDHENEVGSTNPNKVENGV
;
A
#
# COMPACT_ATOMS: atom_id res chain seq x y z
N MET A 1 -0.98 27.54 -2.59
CA MET A 1 -2.13 27.06 -1.80
C MET A 1 -1.68 25.82 -1.05
N GLU A 2 -1.29 26.02 0.20
CA GLU A 2 -0.91 24.97 1.14
C GLU A 2 -2.19 24.28 1.64
N ARG A 3 -2.15 22.95 1.83
CA ARG A 3 -3.30 22.21 2.37
C ARG A 3 -3.51 22.58 3.83
N GLU A 4 -4.69 23.09 4.16
CA GLU A 4 -5.24 23.02 5.53
C GLU A 4 -5.65 21.57 5.84
N ASN A 5 -4.65 20.73 6.15
CA ASN A 5 -4.61 19.81 7.30
C ASN A 5 -3.36 18.92 7.18
N GLY A 6 -2.35 19.19 8.01
CA GLY A 6 -1.09 18.45 8.12
C GLY A 6 -1.20 17.04 8.69
N LYS A 7 -2.17 16.24 8.22
CA LYS A 7 -2.35 14.84 8.65
C LYS A 7 -1.46 13.93 7.80
N LYS A 8 -0.50 13.28 8.44
CA LYS A 8 0.38 12.28 7.83
C LYS A 8 -0.40 11.01 7.47
N LEU A 9 -0.03 10.38 6.36
CA LEU A 9 -0.57 9.07 5.95
C LEU A 9 -0.11 7.99 6.92
N LYS A 10 -1.04 7.21 7.46
CA LYS A 10 -0.77 6.17 8.46
C LYS A 10 -0.38 4.86 7.79
N ILE A 11 0.85 4.38 8.01
CA ILE A 11 1.41 3.18 7.39
C ILE A 11 1.64 2.09 8.43
N LEU A 12 1.02 0.93 8.23
CA LEU A 12 1.30 -0.26 9.06
C LEU A 12 2.53 -0.99 8.53
N CYS A 13 3.52 -1.18 9.41
CA CYS A 13 4.81 -1.77 9.07
C CYS A 13 4.95 -3.18 9.64
N LEU A 14 5.14 -4.17 8.76
CA LEU A 14 5.22 -5.60 9.10
C LEU A 14 6.64 -6.14 8.89
N HIS A 15 7.27 -6.61 9.97
CA HIS A 15 8.64 -7.09 9.96
C HIS A 15 8.83 -8.46 9.27
N GLY A 16 10.07 -8.87 9.04
CA GLY A 16 10.39 -10.18 8.46
C GLY A 16 10.41 -11.32 9.47
N PHE A 17 10.54 -12.55 8.97
CA PHE A 17 10.58 -13.77 9.80
C PHE A 17 11.61 -13.67 10.92
N ARG A 18 11.20 -14.01 12.16
CA ARG A 18 12.05 -13.98 13.36
C ARG A 18 12.76 -12.65 13.61
N THR A 19 12.07 -11.54 13.36
CA THR A 19 12.56 -10.20 13.73
C THR A 19 11.50 -9.49 14.56
N SER A 20 11.47 -8.16 14.58
CA SER A 20 10.47 -7.38 15.31
C SER A 20 10.18 -6.08 14.57
N GLY A 21 9.06 -5.46 14.89
CA GLY A 21 8.70 -4.13 14.39
C GLY A 21 9.78 -3.10 14.73
N SER A 22 10.36 -3.19 15.92
CA SER A 22 11.48 -2.33 16.33
C SER A 22 12.74 -2.54 15.48
N PHE A 23 13.02 -3.78 15.05
CA PHE A 23 14.12 -4.06 14.14
C PHE A 23 13.86 -3.51 12.74
N LEU A 24 12.66 -3.69 12.18
CA LEU A 24 12.29 -3.11 10.89
C LEU A 24 12.43 -1.58 10.91
N LYS A 25 11.97 -0.93 11.99
CA LYS A 25 12.18 0.50 12.23
C LYS A 25 13.66 0.87 12.18
N LYS A 26 14.53 0.07 12.80
CA LYS A 26 15.99 0.28 12.79
C LYS A 26 16.60 0.04 11.41
N GLN A 27 16.08 -0.88 10.61
CA GLN A 27 16.55 -1.13 9.25
C GLN A 27 16.28 0.09 8.35
N ILE A 28 15.03 0.57 8.33
CA ILE A 28 14.64 1.70 7.47
C ILE A 28 15.11 3.06 8.00
N SER A 29 15.51 3.16 9.27
CA SER A 29 16.11 4.40 9.81
C SER A 29 17.45 4.76 9.17
N LYS A 30 18.02 3.87 8.35
CA LYS A 30 19.23 4.11 7.57
C LYS A 30 18.95 4.84 6.26
N TRP A 31 17.67 4.97 5.88
CA TRP A 31 17.26 5.72 4.69
C TRP A 31 17.17 7.21 5.02
N ASP A 32 17.13 8.02 3.96
CA ASP A 32 16.97 9.46 4.10
C ASP A 32 15.66 9.80 4.87
N PRO A 33 15.73 10.50 6.02
CA PRO A 33 14.55 10.82 6.81
C PRO A 33 13.48 11.62 6.06
N SER A 34 13.86 12.37 5.02
CA SER A 34 12.94 13.15 4.19
C SER A 34 11.85 12.29 3.54
N LEU A 35 12.16 11.02 3.27
CA LEU A 35 11.24 10.03 2.70
C LEU A 35 10.05 9.73 3.61
N PHE A 36 10.17 9.98 4.93
CA PHE A 36 9.16 9.63 5.92
C PHE A 36 8.34 10.82 6.44
N THR A 37 8.60 12.04 5.93
CA THR A 37 8.03 13.27 6.51
C THR A 37 6.50 13.31 6.47
N GLN A 38 5.92 12.73 5.42
CA GLN A 38 4.48 12.67 5.17
C GLN A 38 3.79 11.43 5.76
N PHE A 39 4.55 10.56 6.45
CA PHE A 39 4.04 9.28 6.95
C PHE A 39 4.09 9.17 8.48
N HIS A 40 3.04 8.60 9.06
CA HIS A 40 3.03 8.10 10.42
C HIS A 40 3.23 6.57 10.38
N MET A 41 4.39 6.11 10.81
CA MET A 41 4.82 4.72 10.69
C MET A 41 4.52 3.96 11.99
N GLU A 42 3.66 2.95 11.91
CA GLU A 42 3.30 2.08 13.04
C GLU A 42 3.93 0.70 12.84
N PHE A 43 4.84 0.31 13.74
CA PHE A 43 5.58 -0.94 13.62
C PHE A 43 4.98 -1.98 14.55
N LEU A 44 4.34 -2.98 13.97
CA LEU A 44 3.66 -4.04 14.71
C LEU A 44 4.55 -5.27 14.83
N ASP A 45 4.53 -5.90 16.00
CA ASP A 45 5.17 -7.19 16.23
C ASP A 45 4.23 -8.35 15.87
N GLY A 46 4.81 -9.44 15.37
CA GLY A 46 4.10 -10.68 15.09
C GLY A 46 3.48 -11.29 16.34
N LYS A 47 2.35 -11.99 16.15
CA LYS A 47 1.58 -12.61 17.24
C LYS A 47 2.38 -13.69 17.98
N TYR A 48 3.24 -14.42 17.28
CA TYR A 48 3.92 -15.59 17.82
C TYR A 48 5.37 -15.24 18.17
N PRO A 49 5.87 -15.59 19.36
CA PRO A 49 7.30 -15.56 19.64
C PRO A 49 8.05 -16.45 18.64
N ALA A 50 9.27 -16.05 18.28
CA ALA A 50 10.11 -16.85 17.38
C ALA A 50 10.32 -18.27 17.92
N GLY A 51 9.97 -19.28 17.11
CA GLY A 51 10.11 -20.70 17.48
C GLY A 51 11.53 -21.24 17.34
N GLY A 52 12.49 -20.39 16.98
CA GLY A 52 13.90 -20.77 16.85
C GLY A 52 14.81 -19.58 16.62
N LYS A 53 16.05 -19.88 16.22
CA LYS A 53 17.11 -18.89 16.05
C LYS A 53 16.73 -17.80 15.05
N SER A 54 17.01 -16.55 15.42
CA SER A 54 16.95 -15.40 14.52
C SER A 54 18.31 -15.08 13.91
N ASP A 55 18.33 -14.68 12.64
CA ASP A 55 19.54 -14.27 11.92
C ASP A 55 20.12 -12.95 12.44
N ILE A 56 19.36 -12.21 13.24
CA ILE A 56 19.78 -10.92 13.83
C ILE A 56 20.25 -11.06 15.28
N GLU A 57 20.30 -12.28 15.81
CA GLU A 57 20.89 -12.54 17.13
C GLU A 57 22.34 -12.05 17.20
N GLY A 58 22.65 -11.31 18.28
CA GLY A 58 23.94 -10.66 18.46
C GLY A 58 24.13 -9.35 17.67
N ILE A 59 23.21 -9.02 16.76
CA ILE A 59 23.20 -7.76 16.00
C ILE A 59 22.15 -6.79 16.56
N PHE A 60 20.98 -7.30 16.96
CA PHE A 60 19.89 -6.54 17.55
C PHE A 60 19.23 -7.34 18.68
N PRO A 61 18.80 -6.72 19.78
CA PRO A 61 18.30 -7.47 20.93
C PRO A 61 16.91 -8.08 20.69
N PRO A 62 16.57 -9.20 21.38
CA PRO A 62 15.23 -9.78 21.42
C PRO A 62 14.23 -8.82 22.14
N PRO A 63 12.91 -9.07 22.08
CA PRO A 63 12.22 -10.25 21.53
C PRO A 63 12.15 -10.30 20.01
N TYR A 64 11.97 -11.52 19.48
CA TYR A 64 11.72 -11.79 18.06
C TYR A 64 10.41 -12.53 17.89
N TYR A 65 9.78 -12.32 16.74
CA TYR A 65 8.43 -12.77 16.45
C TYR A 65 8.32 -13.38 15.05
N GLU A 66 7.29 -14.17 14.87
CA GLU A 66 6.84 -14.77 13.63
C GLU A 66 5.37 -14.39 13.42
N TRP A 67 5.01 -14.10 12.18
CA TRP A 67 3.61 -13.86 11.83
C TRP A 67 2.84 -15.16 11.70
N PHE A 68 3.44 -16.10 10.98
CA PHE A 68 2.99 -17.47 10.80
C PHE A 68 4.22 -18.39 10.71
N GLN A 69 4.00 -19.68 10.87
CA GLN A 69 5.06 -20.69 10.92
C GLN A 69 4.99 -21.61 9.70
N PHE A 70 6.10 -22.27 9.39
CA PHE A 70 6.16 -23.24 8.30
C PHE A 70 7.15 -24.35 8.62
N GLU A 71 6.92 -25.54 8.05
CA GLU A 71 7.90 -26.63 8.09
C GLU A 71 9.13 -26.29 7.25
N LYS A 72 10.26 -26.95 7.52
CA LYS A 72 11.56 -26.62 6.90
C LYS A 72 11.56 -26.74 5.37
N ASP A 73 10.65 -27.53 4.81
CA ASP A 73 10.50 -27.72 3.36
C ASP A 73 9.46 -26.78 2.73
N PHE A 74 8.87 -25.86 3.51
CA PHE A 74 7.85 -24.90 3.10
C PHE A 74 6.57 -25.54 2.55
N THR A 75 6.31 -26.82 2.84
CA THR A 75 5.12 -27.52 2.33
C THR A 75 3.88 -27.30 3.20
N VAL A 76 4.07 -27.03 4.50
CA VAL A 76 2.99 -26.82 5.45
C VAL A 76 3.19 -25.49 6.16
N TYR A 77 2.12 -24.68 6.15
CA TYR A 77 2.02 -23.42 6.89
C TYR A 77 1.10 -23.59 8.08
N PHE A 78 1.51 -23.07 9.23
CA PHE A 78 0.73 -23.07 10.47
C PHE A 78 0.41 -21.63 10.85
N ASN A 79 -0.75 -21.44 11.49
CA ASN A 79 -1.16 -20.17 12.08
C ASN A 79 -1.38 -19.00 11.11
N LEU A 80 -1.47 -19.26 9.79
CA LEU A 80 -1.66 -18.18 8.80
C LEU A 80 -3.04 -17.54 8.93
N GLU A 81 -4.11 -18.32 9.12
CA GLU A 81 -5.47 -17.81 9.26
C GLU A 81 -5.63 -16.98 10.55
N GLU A 82 -5.06 -17.44 11.65
CA GLU A 82 -5.02 -16.74 12.93
C GLU A 82 -4.20 -15.45 12.83
N CYS A 83 -3.10 -15.46 12.08
CA CYS A 83 -2.32 -14.27 11.78
C CYS A 83 -3.14 -13.24 10.99
N ILE A 84 -3.84 -13.67 9.95
CA ILE A 84 -4.71 -12.78 9.16
C ILE A 84 -5.79 -12.19 10.04
N THR A 85 -6.46 -13.00 10.87
CA THR A 85 -7.47 -12.56 11.82
C THR A 85 -6.92 -11.50 12.78
N TYR A 86 -5.74 -11.77 13.36
CA TYR A 86 -5.05 -10.83 14.24
C TYR A 86 -4.76 -9.47 13.56
N LEU A 87 -4.25 -9.50 12.32
CA LEU A 87 -3.98 -8.28 11.55
C LEU A 87 -5.27 -7.53 11.22
N CYS A 88 -6.34 -8.22 10.83
CA CYS A 88 -7.63 -7.59 10.55
C CYS A 88 -8.25 -6.93 11.78
N GLU A 89 -8.20 -7.59 12.94
CA GLU A 89 -8.64 -7.01 14.22
C GLU A 89 -7.82 -5.76 14.58
N TYR A 90 -6.50 -5.84 14.44
CA TYR A 90 -5.61 -4.71 14.71
C TYR A 90 -5.88 -3.52 13.78
N ILE A 91 -6.03 -3.77 12.47
CA ILE A 91 -6.35 -2.77 11.46
C ILE A 91 -7.71 -2.11 11.76
N THR A 92 -8.69 -2.90 12.17
CA THR A 92 -10.04 -2.40 12.51
C THR A 92 -10.01 -1.52 13.77
N ALA A 93 -9.24 -1.91 14.79
CA ALA A 93 -9.19 -1.20 16.07
C ALA A 93 -8.31 0.05 16.04
N ASN A 94 -7.22 0.05 15.25
CA ASN A 94 -6.21 1.10 15.26
C ASN A 94 -6.15 1.93 13.97
N GLY A 95 -6.96 1.57 12.98
CA GLY A 95 -7.05 2.27 11.70
C GLY A 95 -7.83 3.59 11.76
N PRO A 96 -8.13 4.20 10.60
CA PRO A 96 -7.79 3.71 9.26
C PRO A 96 -6.28 3.78 8.98
N PHE A 97 -5.76 2.80 8.24
CA PHE A 97 -4.42 2.82 7.67
C PHE A 97 -4.52 3.18 6.19
N ASP A 98 -3.59 4.02 5.72
CA ASP A 98 -3.52 4.48 4.33
C ASP A 98 -2.63 3.58 3.46
N GLY A 99 -1.82 2.72 4.09
CA GLY A 99 -0.98 1.77 3.37
C GLY A 99 -0.18 0.85 4.27
N PHE A 100 0.63 0.01 3.64
CA PHE A 100 1.47 -0.96 4.31
C PHE A 100 2.94 -0.84 3.86
N LEU A 101 3.85 -1.21 4.75
CA LEU A 101 5.25 -1.46 4.44
C LEU A 101 5.63 -2.82 5.03
N GLY A 102 6.19 -3.71 4.22
CA GLY A 102 6.55 -5.05 4.67
C GLY A 102 7.93 -5.47 4.22
N PHE A 103 8.56 -6.35 5.00
CA PHE A 103 9.79 -7.04 4.59
C PHE A 103 9.60 -8.56 4.71
N SER A 104 10.08 -9.33 3.71
CA SER A 104 10.05 -10.80 3.73
C SER A 104 8.63 -11.32 4.03
N GLN A 105 8.45 -12.14 5.07
CA GLN A 105 7.15 -12.60 5.54
C GLN A 105 6.11 -11.48 5.72
N GLY A 106 6.52 -10.31 6.22
CA GLY A 106 5.65 -9.15 6.35
C GLY A 106 5.21 -8.56 4.99
N ALA A 107 6.08 -8.57 3.98
CA ALA A 107 5.73 -8.13 2.62
C ALA A 107 4.68 -9.05 1.98
N THR A 108 4.82 -10.37 2.18
CA THR A 108 3.81 -11.35 1.75
C THR A 108 2.45 -11.05 2.38
N LEU A 109 2.40 -10.73 3.67
CA LEU A 109 1.15 -10.40 4.37
C LEU A 109 0.55 -9.08 3.88
N CYS A 110 1.36 -8.06 3.60
CA CYS A 110 0.89 -6.81 3.01
C CYS A 110 0.18 -7.06 1.67
N ALA A 111 0.81 -7.83 0.78
CA ALA A 111 0.23 -8.14 -0.53
C ALA A 111 -1.03 -9.01 -0.40
N LEU A 112 -1.01 -9.99 0.51
CA LEU A 112 -2.16 -10.83 0.79
C LEU A 112 -3.37 -10.01 1.25
N LEU A 113 -3.18 -9.13 2.25
CA LEU A 113 -4.23 -8.26 2.77
C LEU A 113 -4.80 -7.32 1.69
N LEU A 114 -3.94 -6.76 0.84
CA LEU A 114 -4.36 -5.90 -0.27
C LEU A 114 -5.11 -6.69 -1.36
N GLY A 115 -4.64 -7.89 -1.69
CA GLY A 115 -5.33 -8.80 -2.62
C GLY A 115 -6.72 -9.17 -2.12
N TYR A 116 -6.85 -9.50 -0.83
CA TYR A 116 -8.13 -9.72 -0.18
C TYR A 116 -9.05 -8.50 -0.26
N GLN A 117 -8.54 -7.30 0.04
CA GLN A 117 -9.33 -6.07 -0.04
C GLN A 117 -9.81 -5.79 -1.47
N ALA A 118 -8.96 -6.02 -2.47
CA ALA A 118 -9.30 -5.80 -3.88
C ALA A 118 -10.41 -6.73 -4.38
N GLN A 119 -10.59 -7.88 -3.72
CA GLN A 119 -11.52 -8.93 -4.15
C GLN A 119 -12.75 -9.09 -3.27
N ALA A 120 -12.75 -8.49 -2.08
CA ALA A 120 -13.84 -8.58 -1.12
C ALA A 120 -15.10 -7.84 -1.60
N ARG A 121 -15.81 -8.46 -2.54
CA ARG A 121 -17.26 -8.60 -2.50
C ARG A 121 -17.59 -9.50 -1.30
N SER A 122 -17.75 -8.90 -0.11
CA SER A 122 -18.39 -9.47 1.09
C SER A 122 -17.92 -10.86 1.61
N LYS A 123 -17.26 -10.85 2.78
CA LYS A 123 -17.10 -11.93 3.81
C LYS A 123 -15.79 -12.75 3.80
N PHE A 124 -15.12 -12.72 4.96
CA PHE A 124 -13.88 -13.40 5.39
C PHE A 124 -13.97 -14.94 5.57
N ARG A 125 -14.57 -15.71 4.65
CA ARG A 125 -14.94 -17.12 4.97
C ARG A 125 -14.59 -18.24 3.99
N ASP A 126 -13.73 -18.04 2.98
CA ASP A 126 -13.39 -19.13 2.05
C ASP A 126 -11.89 -19.53 2.07
N PRO A 127 -11.52 -20.81 2.34
CA PRO A 127 -10.12 -21.26 2.53
C PRO A 127 -9.27 -21.43 1.27
N SER A 128 -9.73 -21.08 0.06
CA SER A 128 -8.88 -21.11 -1.16
C SER A 128 -8.08 -19.81 -1.33
N ILE A 129 -7.29 -19.50 -0.30
CA ILE A 129 -6.63 -18.21 -0.06
C ILE A 129 -5.68 -17.77 -1.20
N CYS A 130 -4.99 -18.71 -1.84
CA CYS A 130 -3.94 -18.41 -2.83
C CYS A 130 -4.46 -18.26 -4.27
N ASP A 131 -5.48 -19.03 -4.67
CA ASP A 131 -6.00 -19.04 -6.05
C ASP A 131 -6.98 -17.90 -6.34
N VAL A 132 -7.54 -17.31 -5.28
CA VAL A 132 -8.53 -16.26 -5.40
C VAL A 132 -7.81 -14.90 -5.52
N ALA A 133 -6.79 -14.61 -4.68
CA ALA A 133 -6.18 -13.30 -4.45
C ALA A 133 -5.55 -12.53 -5.64
N TYR A 134 -5.36 -13.15 -6.82
CA TYR A 134 -4.62 -12.56 -7.94
C TYR A 134 -5.31 -12.55 -9.31
N LYS A 135 -6.65 -12.72 -9.39
CA LYS A 135 -7.37 -12.71 -10.68
C LYS A 135 -7.37 -11.37 -11.41
N ASP A 136 -7.36 -10.26 -10.68
CA ASP A 136 -7.26 -8.90 -11.20
C ASP A 136 -6.06 -8.18 -10.58
N PRO A 137 -5.36 -7.29 -11.31
CA PRO A 137 -4.22 -6.57 -10.76
C PRO A 137 -4.60 -5.73 -9.54
N ILE A 138 -3.80 -5.85 -8.47
CA ILE A 138 -3.94 -5.05 -7.26
C ILE A 138 -3.72 -3.58 -7.62
N LYS A 139 -4.76 -2.76 -7.47
CA LYS A 139 -4.76 -1.34 -7.87
C LYS A 139 -4.00 -0.41 -6.93
N ALA A 140 -3.65 -0.89 -5.74
CA ALA A 140 -2.82 -0.15 -4.81
C ALA A 140 -1.46 0.14 -5.45
N LYS A 141 -1.04 1.42 -5.39
CA LYS A 141 0.30 1.84 -5.82
C LYS A 141 1.33 1.09 -4.99
N SER A 142 2.33 0.50 -5.65
CA SER A 142 3.35 -0.29 -4.96
C SER A 142 4.76 0.03 -5.45
N VAL A 143 5.70 -0.08 -4.52
CA VAL A 143 7.14 -0.08 -4.76
C VAL A 143 7.74 -1.34 -4.17
N HIS A 144 8.58 -2.03 -4.93
CA HIS A 144 9.19 -3.31 -4.56
C HIS A 144 10.71 -3.18 -4.60
N PHE A 145 11.36 -3.45 -3.47
CA PHE A 145 12.81 -3.53 -3.39
C PHE A 145 13.22 -4.99 -3.56
N ILE A 146 13.99 -5.30 -4.60
CA ILE A 146 14.36 -6.69 -4.94
C ILE A 146 15.87 -6.82 -5.07
N GLY A 147 16.45 -7.68 -4.23
CA GLY A 147 17.88 -7.96 -4.21
C GLY A 147 18.30 -8.90 -5.34
N ASP A 148 19.36 -8.55 -6.06
CA ASP A 148 19.86 -9.37 -7.18
C ASP A 148 20.45 -10.71 -6.76
N LYS A 149 20.86 -10.82 -5.48
CA LYS A 149 21.38 -12.05 -4.87
C LYS A 149 20.38 -12.65 -3.89
N ASP A 150 19.14 -12.15 -3.87
CA ASP A 150 18.10 -12.68 -3.00
C ASP A 150 17.60 -14.02 -3.55
N TRP A 151 17.53 -15.03 -2.69
CA TRP A 151 16.97 -16.34 -3.03
C TRP A 151 15.46 -16.26 -3.31
N LEU A 152 14.79 -15.20 -2.84
CA LEU A 152 13.39 -14.86 -3.16
C LEU A 152 13.25 -13.90 -4.34
N LYS A 153 14.31 -13.64 -5.13
CA LYS A 153 14.24 -12.70 -6.26
C LYS A 153 13.09 -13.00 -7.23
N LEU A 154 13.02 -14.23 -7.74
CA LEU A 154 11.98 -14.64 -8.69
C LEU A 154 10.57 -14.58 -8.05
N PRO A 155 10.33 -15.16 -6.85
CA PRO A 155 9.06 -14.97 -6.15
C PRO A 155 8.67 -13.51 -5.90
N SER A 156 9.64 -12.62 -5.65
CA SER A 156 9.39 -11.19 -5.44
C SER A 156 8.99 -10.47 -6.74
N GLU A 157 9.58 -10.87 -7.87
CA GLU A 157 9.22 -10.37 -9.19
C GLU A 157 7.80 -10.82 -9.58
N ASP A 158 7.49 -12.10 -9.33
CA ASP A 158 6.16 -12.65 -9.57
C ASP A 158 5.11 -11.92 -8.72
N LEU A 159 5.40 -11.69 -7.43
CA LEU A 159 4.52 -10.91 -6.55
C LEU A 159 4.34 -9.47 -7.03
N ALA A 160 5.42 -8.82 -7.48
CA ALA A 160 5.34 -7.46 -8.00
C ALA A 160 4.45 -7.40 -9.25
N SER A 161 4.48 -8.41 -10.12
CA SER A 161 3.67 -8.49 -11.33
C SER A 161 2.16 -8.51 -11.07
N ALA A 162 1.73 -8.87 -9.85
CA ALA A 162 0.33 -8.83 -9.43
C ALA A 162 -0.21 -7.41 -9.18
N PHE A 163 0.65 -6.39 -9.11
CA PHE A 163 0.25 -5.00 -8.89
C PHE A 163 0.13 -4.22 -10.20
N ASP A 164 -0.74 -3.22 -10.25
CA ASP A 164 -0.87 -2.32 -11.40
C ASP A 164 0.28 -1.29 -11.42
N LYS A 165 1.16 -1.40 -12.42
CA LYS A 165 2.33 -0.51 -12.65
C LYS A 165 3.23 -0.34 -11.40
N PRO A 166 3.79 -1.44 -10.85
CA PRO A 166 4.69 -1.36 -9.69
C PRO A 166 5.98 -0.61 -10.06
N LEU A 167 6.51 0.17 -9.13
CA LEU A 167 7.91 0.60 -9.19
C LEU A 167 8.81 -0.51 -8.65
N ILE A 168 9.78 -0.98 -9.44
CA ILE A 168 10.76 -1.97 -9.00
C ILE A 168 12.12 -1.29 -8.82
N LEU A 169 12.66 -1.36 -7.60
CA LEU A 169 13.98 -0.83 -7.23
C LEU A 169 14.93 -1.99 -6.94
N ARG A 170 15.95 -2.16 -7.78
CA ARG A 170 16.94 -3.23 -7.66
C ARG A 170 18.10 -2.83 -6.75
N HIS A 171 18.66 -3.79 -6.05
CA HIS A 171 19.88 -3.59 -5.27
C HIS A 171 20.78 -4.84 -5.30
N PRO A 172 22.12 -4.71 -5.17
CA PRO A 172 23.04 -5.83 -5.42
C PRO A 172 23.20 -6.82 -4.25
N GLN A 173 22.41 -6.67 -3.18
CA GLN A 173 22.50 -7.53 -1.98
C GLN A 173 21.54 -8.73 -2.06
N GLY A 174 21.66 -9.62 -1.07
CA GLY A 174 20.72 -10.72 -0.87
C GLY A 174 19.49 -10.29 -0.08
N HIS A 175 18.94 -11.22 0.71
CA HIS A 175 17.71 -11.05 1.47
C HIS A 175 17.85 -10.05 2.63
N THR A 176 17.69 -8.76 2.34
CA THR A 176 17.88 -7.69 3.32
C THR A 176 17.14 -6.41 2.92
N VAL A 177 16.82 -5.57 3.90
CA VAL A 177 16.39 -4.20 3.63
C VAL A 177 17.59 -3.41 3.11
N PRO A 178 17.54 -2.88 1.87
CA PRO A 178 18.72 -2.26 1.25
C PRO A 178 19.12 -0.97 1.96
N ARG A 179 20.39 -0.58 1.82
CA ARG A 179 20.77 0.83 1.93
C ARG A 179 20.47 1.48 0.59
N LEU A 180 19.88 2.66 0.61
CA LEU A 180 19.59 3.41 -0.61
C LEU A 180 20.78 4.30 -0.94
N ASP A 181 21.25 4.23 -2.18
CA ASP A 181 22.13 5.25 -2.74
C ASP A 181 21.32 6.48 -3.14
N GLU A 182 22.00 7.53 -3.58
CA GLU A 182 21.36 8.79 -3.97
C GLU A 182 20.36 8.59 -5.13
N VAL A 183 20.71 7.75 -6.10
CA VAL A 183 19.86 7.46 -7.27
C VAL A 183 18.55 6.81 -6.82
N THR A 184 18.63 5.74 -6.04
CA THR A 184 17.46 5.00 -5.55
C THR A 184 16.63 5.86 -4.60
N THR A 185 17.29 6.66 -3.76
CA THR A 185 16.61 7.62 -2.87
C THR A 185 15.80 8.64 -3.67
N ASN A 186 16.36 9.19 -4.75
CA ASN A 186 15.67 10.13 -5.63
C ASN A 186 14.50 9.46 -6.37
N GLN A 187 14.68 8.23 -6.87
CA GLN A 187 13.59 7.48 -7.51
C GLN A 187 12.41 7.25 -6.56
N LEU A 188 12.69 6.79 -5.33
CA LEU A 188 11.67 6.60 -4.32
C LEU A 188 10.98 7.91 -3.94
N ARG A 189 11.74 8.99 -3.77
CA ARG A 189 11.20 10.32 -3.45
C ARG A 189 10.25 10.82 -4.54
N ASN A 190 10.66 10.71 -5.80
CA ASN A 190 9.82 11.13 -6.93
C ASN A 190 8.54 10.30 -6.98
N TRP A 191 8.64 8.98 -6.82
CA TRP A 191 7.47 8.11 -6.77
C TRP A 191 6.51 8.45 -5.61
N ILE A 192 7.03 8.70 -4.41
CA ILE A 192 6.20 9.16 -3.28
C ILE A 192 5.45 10.44 -3.66
N ASN A 193 6.14 11.42 -4.23
CA ASN A 193 5.52 12.69 -4.59
C ASN A 193 4.47 12.53 -5.71
N ASP A 194 4.82 11.83 -6.77
CA ASP A 194 4.04 11.79 -8.02
C ASP A 194 2.89 10.78 -7.97
N GLU A 195 3.07 9.64 -7.30
CA GLU A 195 2.10 8.53 -7.30
C GLU A 195 1.32 8.39 -5.99
N VAL A 196 1.90 8.81 -4.85
CA VAL A 196 1.26 8.66 -3.52
C VAL A 196 0.64 9.97 -3.03
N LEU A 197 1.35 11.09 -3.14
CA LEU A 197 0.92 12.36 -2.57
C LEU A 197 0.13 13.23 -3.56
N CYS A 198 0.44 13.10 -4.86
CA CYS A 198 -0.28 13.78 -5.93
C CYS A 198 -1.68 13.17 -6.12
N GLN A 199 -2.71 13.98 -5.88
CA GLN A 199 -4.09 13.63 -6.22
C GLN A 199 -4.28 13.72 -7.73
N PRO A 200 -5.19 12.92 -8.34
CA PRO A 200 -5.61 13.18 -9.70
C PRO A 200 -6.15 14.60 -9.80
N LYS A 201 -5.61 15.39 -10.74
CA LYS A 201 -6.22 16.65 -11.14
C LYS A 201 -7.58 16.30 -11.74
N VAL A 202 -8.65 16.39 -10.95
CA VAL A 202 -10.01 16.40 -11.50
C VAL A 202 -10.10 17.70 -12.28
N GLY A 203 -9.81 17.61 -13.59
CA GLY A 203 -10.10 18.66 -14.53
C GLY A 203 -11.61 18.77 -14.65
N VAL A 204 -12.23 19.60 -13.82
CA VAL A 204 -13.55 20.11 -14.12
C VAL A 204 -13.37 21.05 -15.31
N SER A 205 -13.56 20.52 -16.52
CA SER A 205 -13.85 21.36 -17.67
C SER A 205 -15.26 21.92 -17.49
N VAL A 206 -15.37 23.03 -16.76
CA VAL A 206 -16.54 23.90 -16.87
C VAL A 206 -16.43 24.52 -18.26
N THR A 207 -17.19 24.00 -19.22
CA THR A 207 -17.49 24.77 -20.43
C THR A 207 -18.42 25.89 -20.00
N GLU A 208 -17.85 27.07 -19.74
CA GLU A 208 -18.58 28.32 -19.75
C GLU A 208 -19.10 28.54 -21.18
N HIS A 209 -20.41 28.39 -21.39
CA HIS A 209 -21.05 29.02 -22.54
C HIS A 209 -21.34 30.47 -22.17
N GLY A 210 -20.53 31.34 -22.76
CA GLY A 210 -20.64 32.79 -22.66
C GLY A 210 -22.01 33.29 -23.11
N LYS A 211 -22.48 34.28 -22.38
CA LYS A 211 -23.62 35.13 -22.71
C LYS A 211 -23.20 36.23 -23.69
N ASP A 212 -24.22 36.70 -24.41
CA ASP A 212 -24.42 38.03 -25.02
C ASP A 212 -23.95 38.24 -26.47
N HIS A 213 -24.93 38.44 -27.36
CA HIS A 213 -25.19 39.78 -27.92
C HIS A 213 -26.60 39.90 -28.54
N GLU A 214 -27.09 41.13 -28.46
CA GLU A 214 -28.46 41.65 -28.58
C GLU A 214 -28.90 41.99 -30.03
N ASN A 215 -30.15 42.53 -30.09
CA ASN A 215 -30.78 43.39 -31.09
C ASN A 215 -31.71 42.69 -32.12
N GLU A 216 -32.93 43.14 -32.42
CA GLU A 216 -33.70 44.34 -32.06
C GLU A 216 -35.18 44.15 -32.49
N VAL A 217 -36.09 44.79 -31.74
CA VAL A 217 -37.32 45.53 -32.15
C VAL A 217 -38.48 44.83 -32.87
N GLY A 218 -39.68 44.99 -32.29
CA GLY A 218 -40.96 44.88 -33.00
C GLY A 218 -42.19 44.94 -32.09
N SER A 219 -42.53 46.12 -31.57
CA SER A 219 -43.80 46.39 -30.86
C SER A 219 -44.94 46.62 -31.86
N THR A 220 -46.08 45.93 -31.70
CA THR A 220 -47.46 46.48 -31.87
C THR A 220 -48.53 45.48 -31.41
N ASN A 221 -49.16 45.77 -30.26
CA ASN A 221 -50.59 45.85 -29.92
C ASN A 221 -51.70 44.94 -30.55
N PRO A 222 -52.86 44.81 -29.87
CA PRO A 222 -53.62 43.57 -29.69
C PRO A 222 -54.90 43.51 -30.53
N ASN A 223 -55.47 42.30 -30.72
CA ASN A 223 -56.93 42.09 -30.75
C ASN A 223 -57.35 40.62 -30.88
N LYS A 224 -58.56 40.37 -30.36
CA LYS A 224 -59.52 39.27 -30.57
C LYS A 224 -59.61 38.12 -29.55
N VAL A 225 -60.47 38.44 -28.59
CA VAL A 225 -61.54 37.66 -27.95
C VAL A 225 -62.29 36.69 -28.91
N GLU A 226 -62.72 35.56 -28.31
CA GLU A 226 -63.90 34.70 -28.57
C GLU A 226 -63.89 33.48 -29.54
N ASN A 227 -64.16 32.31 -28.91
CA ASN A 227 -65.22 31.31 -29.16
C ASN A 227 -64.97 29.97 -29.91
N GLY A 228 -65.49 28.91 -29.26
CA GLY A 228 -65.96 27.62 -29.83
C GLY A 228 -65.00 26.44 -29.61
N VAL A 229 -65.36 25.27 -29.08
CA VAL A 229 -66.63 24.60 -28.73
C VAL A 229 -66.31 23.60 -27.61
#